data_AF-A0A7V9E398-F1
#
_entry.id   AF-A0A7V9E398-F1
#
_cell.length_a   1.000
_cell.length_b   1.000
_cell.length_c   1.000
_cell.angle_alpha   90.00
_cell.angle_beta   90.00
_cell.angle_gamma   90.00
#
_symmetry.space_group_name_H-M   'P 1'
#
loop_
_entity.id
_entity.type
_entity.pdbx_description
1 polymer ?
#
loop_
_entity_poly.entity_id
_entity_poly.type
_entity_poly.pdbx_seq_one_letter_code
_entity_poly.pdbx_strand_id
1 'polypeptide(L)'
;MEHGVPAHELTDEELERQGVHAHATRHWVFLHGTAEQFRTHTHRMLELEQDYLRRHPQRTWQGSGPEGAPPPDTVAEVASDTVAAATQTSRIRDLVHTFVREIDFLLGSGEDDSESAPGTAERQLLARVAAAPDGQLHKLEVHQIAREVGSTPRAVAGLYKTDPPLLRADGDHRVITDAGLTWLVEH
;
A
#
# COMPACT_ATOMS: atom_id res chain seq x y z
N MET A 1 -7.32 -6.51 10.50
CA MET A 1 -7.66 -6.23 9.09
C MET A 1 -7.87 -7.57 8.42
N GLU A 2 -9.04 -7.79 7.85
CA GLU A 2 -9.44 -9.05 7.25
C GLU A 2 -8.51 -9.36 6.08
N HIS A 3 -7.71 -10.44 6.21
CA HIS A 3 -6.99 -10.97 5.07
C HIS A 3 -8.06 -11.43 4.09
N GLY A 4 -8.21 -10.70 2.99
CA GLY A 4 -9.11 -11.09 1.91
C GLY A 4 -8.80 -12.51 1.44
N VAL A 5 -9.76 -13.11 0.74
CA VAL A 5 -9.64 -14.49 0.21
C VAL A 5 -8.26 -14.71 -0.42
N PRO A 6 -7.51 -15.76 -0.03
CA PRO A 6 -6.20 -16.08 -0.60
C PRO A 6 -6.24 -16.14 -2.13
N ALA A 7 -5.17 -15.71 -2.81
CA ALA A 7 -5.17 -15.59 -4.28
C ALA A 7 -5.52 -16.92 -4.98
N HIS A 8 -5.05 -18.04 -4.44
CA HIS A 8 -5.29 -19.37 -4.97
C HIS A 8 -6.75 -19.83 -4.89
N GLU A 9 -7.58 -19.18 -4.05
CA GLU A 9 -9.01 -19.46 -3.91
C GLU A 9 -9.88 -18.53 -4.78
N LEU A 10 -9.29 -17.51 -5.39
CA LEU A 10 -10.02 -16.58 -6.26
C LEU A 10 -10.38 -17.23 -7.60
N THR A 11 -11.49 -16.80 -8.20
CA THR A 11 -11.78 -17.09 -9.61
C THR A 11 -10.80 -16.31 -10.50
N ASP A 12 -10.62 -16.74 -11.77
CA ASP A 12 -9.71 -16.06 -12.70
C ASP A 12 -10.12 -14.59 -12.92
N GLU A 13 -11.42 -14.32 -13.05
CA GLU A 13 -11.95 -12.95 -13.20
C GLU A 13 -11.66 -12.08 -11.95
N GLU A 14 -11.79 -12.65 -10.76
CA GLU A 14 -11.50 -11.95 -9.50
C GLU A 14 -10.01 -11.66 -9.35
N LEU A 15 -9.17 -12.65 -9.69
CA LEU A 15 -7.71 -12.55 -9.67
C LEU A 15 -7.22 -11.44 -10.59
N GLU A 16 -7.73 -11.40 -11.83
CA GLU A 16 -7.42 -10.35 -12.80
C GLU A 16 -7.89 -8.97 -12.32
N ARG A 17 -9.13 -8.86 -11.83
CA ARG A 17 -9.68 -7.58 -11.37
C ARG A 17 -8.90 -7.00 -10.19
N GLN A 18 -8.64 -7.82 -9.17
CA GLN A 18 -7.84 -7.38 -8.02
C GLN A 18 -6.41 -7.05 -8.42
N GLY A 19 -5.85 -7.82 -9.35
CA GLY A 19 -4.56 -7.57 -9.97
C GLY A 19 -4.42 -6.18 -10.58
N VAL A 20 -5.34 -5.86 -11.49
CA VAL A 20 -5.39 -4.55 -12.15
C VAL A 20 -5.52 -3.44 -11.12
N HIS A 21 -6.38 -3.60 -10.11
CA HIS A 21 -6.54 -2.61 -9.05
C HIS A 21 -5.25 -2.43 -8.22
N ALA A 22 -4.58 -3.52 -7.85
CA ALA A 22 -3.33 -3.47 -7.09
C ALA A 22 -2.24 -2.72 -7.88
N HIS A 23 -2.09 -2.99 -9.17
CA HIS A 23 -1.13 -2.28 -10.02
C HIS A 23 -1.49 -0.81 -10.21
N ALA A 24 -2.76 -0.49 -10.45
CA ALA A 24 -3.23 0.89 -10.62
C ALA A 24 -2.99 1.75 -9.37
N THR A 25 -3.06 1.14 -8.18
CA THR A 25 -2.87 1.85 -6.90
C THR A 25 -1.44 1.80 -6.36
N ARG A 26 -0.55 0.98 -6.94
CA ARG A 26 0.83 0.79 -6.47
C ARG A 26 1.61 2.09 -6.26
N HIS A 27 1.61 2.97 -7.24
CA HIS A 27 2.37 4.22 -7.16
C HIS A 27 1.81 5.15 -6.09
N TRP A 28 0.48 5.21 -5.96
CA TRP A 28 -0.19 5.99 -4.93
C TRP A 28 0.17 5.48 -3.53
N VAL A 29 0.09 4.16 -3.29
CA VAL A 29 0.41 3.57 -1.99
C VAL A 29 1.90 3.75 -1.66
N PHE A 30 2.79 3.65 -2.66
CA PHE A 30 4.21 3.91 -2.47
C PHE A 30 4.50 5.35 -1.99
N LEU A 31 3.84 6.35 -2.57
CA LEU A 31 4.11 7.76 -2.24
C LEU A 31 3.30 8.29 -1.04
N HIS A 32 2.17 7.67 -0.72
CA HIS A 32 1.17 8.25 0.18
C HIS A 32 0.69 7.30 1.28
N GLY A 33 0.98 6.00 1.16
CA GLY A 33 0.68 5.01 2.18
C GLY A 33 1.68 5.08 3.34
N THR A 34 1.27 4.55 4.48
CA THR A 34 2.19 4.19 5.56
C THR A 34 3.07 3.01 5.14
N ALA A 35 4.19 2.80 5.85
CA ALA A 35 5.04 1.62 5.63
C ALA A 35 4.25 0.31 5.72
N GLU A 36 3.35 0.20 6.69
CA GLU A 36 2.47 -0.96 6.85
C GLU A 36 1.50 -1.12 5.67
N GLN A 37 0.87 -0.04 5.21
CA GLN A 37 -0.01 -0.09 4.04
C GLN A 37 0.73 -0.51 2.77
N PHE A 38 1.94 0.01 2.57
CA PHE A 38 2.78 -0.37 1.44
C PHE A 38 3.21 -1.84 1.51
N ARG A 39 3.56 -2.33 2.70
CA ARG A 39 3.88 -3.74 2.94
C ARG A 39 2.71 -4.65 2.62
N THR A 40 1.52 -4.37 3.17
CA THR A 40 0.30 -5.16 2.92
C THR A 40 -0.08 -5.13 1.43
N HIS A 41 -0.04 -3.95 0.80
CA HIS A 41 -0.34 -3.79 -0.63
C HIS A 41 0.64 -4.56 -1.51
N THR A 42 1.94 -4.43 -1.27
CA THR A 42 2.98 -5.14 -2.03
C THR A 42 2.85 -6.64 -1.87
N HIS A 43 2.58 -7.12 -0.65
CA HIS A 43 2.36 -8.54 -0.39
C HIS A 43 1.17 -9.07 -1.19
N ARG A 44 0.03 -8.36 -1.16
CA ARG A 44 -1.17 -8.76 -1.91
C ARG A 44 -0.91 -8.74 -3.43
N MET A 45 -0.25 -7.71 -3.94
CA MET A 45 0.09 -7.60 -5.36
C MET A 45 0.94 -8.79 -5.84
N LEU A 46 1.98 -9.14 -5.08
CA LEU A 46 2.86 -10.27 -5.40
C LEU A 46 2.13 -11.62 -5.29
N GLU A 47 1.25 -11.79 -4.30
CA GLU A 47 0.42 -12.99 -4.14
C GLU A 47 -0.48 -13.22 -5.38
N LEU A 48 -1.15 -12.17 -5.85
CA LEU A 48 -2.01 -12.20 -7.04
C LEU A 48 -1.21 -12.50 -8.32
N GLU A 49 -0.05 -11.86 -8.48
CA GLU A 49 0.83 -12.05 -9.65
C GLU A 49 1.36 -13.49 -9.72
N GLN A 50 1.83 -14.03 -8.58
CA GLN A 50 2.31 -15.40 -8.51
C GLN A 50 1.24 -16.41 -8.87
N ASP A 51 0.02 -16.25 -8.36
CA ASP A 51 -1.06 -17.18 -8.67
C ASP A 51 -1.52 -17.08 -10.12
N TYR A 52 -1.53 -15.88 -10.71
CA TYR A 52 -1.83 -15.68 -12.12
C TYR A 52 -0.81 -16.35 -13.03
N LEU A 53 0.49 -16.15 -12.76
CA LEU A 53 1.57 -16.80 -13.53
C LEU A 53 1.54 -18.32 -13.37
N ARG A 54 1.13 -18.84 -12.20
CA ARG A 54 0.93 -20.28 -11.98
C ARG A 54 -0.20 -20.84 -12.84
N ARG A 55 -1.31 -20.11 -12.98
CA ARG A 55 -2.48 -20.52 -13.81
C ARG A 55 -2.24 -20.30 -15.31
N HIS A 56 -1.47 -19.28 -15.67
CA HIS A 56 -1.24 -18.85 -17.04
C HIS A 56 0.25 -18.71 -17.36
N PRO A 57 1.03 -19.81 -17.37
CA PRO A 57 2.50 -19.77 -17.46
C PRO A 57 3.06 -19.19 -18.77
N GLN A 58 2.24 -19.12 -19.83
CA GLN A 58 2.62 -18.50 -21.11
C GLN A 58 2.26 -17.02 -21.21
N ARG A 59 1.54 -16.48 -20.22
CA ARG A 59 1.17 -15.06 -20.18
C ARG A 59 2.18 -14.32 -19.32
N THR A 60 2.57 -13.13 -19.76
CA THR A 60 3.16 -12.16 -18.83
C THR A 60 2.04 -11.44 -18.10
N TRP A 61 2.27 -11.08 -16.85
CA TRP A 61 1.36 -10.18 -16.15
C TRP A 61 1.41 -8.80 -16.83
N GLN A 62 0.40 -8.46 -17.63
CA GLN A 62 0.33 -7.16 -18.31
C GLN A 62 -0.79 -6.26 -17.76
N GLY A 63 -1.59 -6.72 -16.80
CA GLY A 63 -2.88 -6.10 -16.53
C GLY A 63 -3.73 -6.05 -17.82
N SER A 64 -4.90 -5.42 -17.77
CA SER A 64 -5.77 -5.24 -18.95
C SER A 64 -5.13 -4.27 -19.97
N GLY A 65 -4.16 -4.73 -20.74
CA GLY A 65 -3.70 -4.14 -22.00
C GLY A 65 -4.24 -4.93 -23.19
N PRO A 66 -4.39 -4.32 -24.38
CA PRO A 66 -5.08 -4.94 -25.51
C PRO A 66 -4.35 -6.21 -25.95
N GLU A 67 -5.13 -7.23 -26.32
CA GLU A 67 -4.70 -8.46 -27.01
C GLU A 67 -3.51 -8.22 -27.96
N GLY A 68 -2.36 -8.86 -27.70
CA GLY A 68 -1.25 -8.75 -28.66
C GLY A 68 0.16 -9.13 -28.19
N ALA A 69 0.35 -10.06 -27.25
CA ALA A 69 1.67 -10.65 -27.06
C ALA A 69 1.83 -11.86 -28.01
N PRO A 70 2.84 -11.89 -28.91
CA PRO A 70 3.08 -13.05 -29.75
C PRO A 70 3.44 -14.28 -28.89
N PRO A 71 3.11 -15.51 -29.34
CA PRO A 71 3.46 -16.71 -28.61
C PRO A 71 4.99 -16.84 -28.50
N PRO A 72 5.53 -17.31 -27.36
CA PRO A 72 6.94 -17.64 -27.28
C PRO A 72 7.19 -18.94 -28.06
N ASP A 73 7.49 -18.80 -29.34
CA ASP A 73 8.22 -19.82 -30.11
C ASP A 73 9.68 -19.79 -29.66
N THR A 74 9.98 -20.51 -28.57
CA THR A 74 11.26 -21.20 -28.34
C THR A 74 11.13 -22.13 -27.14
N VAL A 75 10.62 -23.33 -27.38
CA VAL A 75 11.00 -24.49 -26.57
C VAL A 75 12.39 -24.94 -26.99
N ALA A 76 13.44 -24.45 -26.31
CA ALA A 76 14.76 -25.06 -26.40
C ALA A 76 15.57 -24.83 -25.12
N GLU A 77 15.86 -25.95 -24.45
CA GLU A 77 16.87 -26.17 -23.41
C GLU A 77 16.78 -25.39 -22.10
N VAL A 78 16.02 -25.93 -21.13
CA VAL A 78 16.40 -25.77 -19.72
C VAL A 78 16.02 -27.03 -18.93
N ALA A 79 16.94 -27.99 -18.84
CA ALA A 79 16.80 -29.14 -17.96
C ALA A 79 18.02 -29.37 -17.04
N SER A 80 18.97 -28.43 -16.96
CA SER A 80 20.13 -28.55 -16.07
C SER A 80 20.43 -27.33 -15.18
N ASP A 81 19.73 -26.21 -15.36
CA ASP A 81 20.08 -24.92 -14.73
C ASP A 81 19.20 -24.52 -13.52
N THR A 82 18.16 -25.30 -13.23
CA THR A 82 17.17 -24.97 -12.18
C THR A 82 17.78 -24.99 -10.77
N VAL A 83 18.77 -25.85 -10.52
CA VAL A 83 19.44 -25.94 -9.20
C VAL A 83 20.42 -24.77 -8.99
N ALA A 84 21.12 -24.35 -10.04
CA ALA A 84 22.00 -23.18 -10.01
C ALA A 84 21.18 -21.89 -9.82
N ALA A 85 20.07 -21.75 -10.54
CA ALA A 85 19.12 -20.66 -10.37
C ALA A 85 18.49 -20.64 -8.96
N ALA A 86 18.05 -21.78 -8.43
CA ALA A 86 17.52 -21.89 -7.07
C ALA A 86 18.58 -21.52 -5.99
N THR A 87 19.85 -21.85 -6.24
CA THR A 87 20.98 -21.47 -5.38
C THR A 87 21.24 -19.96 -5.45
N GLN A 88 21.14 -19.35 -6.64
CA GLN A 88 21.28 -17.91 -6.83
C GLN A 88 20.12 -17.13 -6.19
N THR A 89 18.88 -17.58 -6.35
CA THR A 89 17.70 -16.99 -5.69
C THR A 89 17.85 -17.05 -4.17
N SER A 90 18.32 -18.17 -3.63
CA SER A 90 18.57 -18.32 -2.19
C SER A 90 19.64 -17.34 -1.70
N ARG A 91 20.76 -17.21 -2.42
CA ARG A 91 21.82 -16.23 -2.09
C ARG A 91 21.32 -14.78 -2.14
N ILE A 92 20.57 -14.40 -3.17
CA ILE A 92 20.00 -13.05 -3.28
C ILE A 92 19.06 -12.79 -2.10
N ARG A 93 18.21 -13.75 -1.76
CA ARG A 93 17.31 -13.66 -0.60
C ARG A 93 18.09 -13.46 0.70
N ASP A 94 19.15 -14.23 0.93
CA ASP A 94 19.98 -14.11 2.14
C ASP A 94 20.68 -12.75 2.23
N LEU A 95 21.21 -12.25 1.11
CA LEU A 95 21.84 -10.92 1.03
C LEU A 95 20.83 -9.80 1.33
N VAL A 96 19.62 -9.87 0.75
CA VAL A 96 18.56 -8.90 1.01
C VAL A 96 18.16 -8.91 2.48
N HIS A 97 17.95 -10.09 3.08
CA HIS A 97 17.62 -10.18 4.51
C HIS A 97 18.73 -9.66 5.42
N THR A 98 19.99 -9.90 5.06
CA THR A 98 21.14 -9.36 5.80
C THR A 98 21.14 -7.85 5.75
N PHE A 99 20.99 -7.26 4.56
CA PHE A 99 21.00 -5.81 4.38
C PHE A 99 19.85 -5.12 5.10
N VAL A 100 18.64 -5.71 5.09
CA VAL A 100 17.48 -5.20 5.84
C VAL A 100 17.78 -5.17 7.34
N ARG A 101 18.34 -6.24 7.90
CA ARG A 101 18.69 -6.29 9.33
C ARG A 101 19.73 -5.23 9.72
N GLU A 102 20.75 -5.02 8.89
CA GLU A 102 21.76 -3.99 9.14
C GLU A 102 21.15 -2.58 9.07
N ILE A 103 20.24 -2.34 8.12
CA ILE A 103 19.46 -1.08 8.07
C ILE A 103 18.61 -0.91 9.33
N ASP A 104 17.85 -1.93 9.73
CA ASP A 104 17.01 -1.86 10.93
C ASP A 104 17.85 -1.62 12.19
N PHE A 105 19.05 -2.21 12.28
CA PHE A 105 20.00 -1.93 13.35
C PHE A 105 20.46 -0.46 13.34
N LEU A 106 20.78 0.10 12.18
CA LEU A 106 21.15 1.51 12.03
C LEU A 106 20.00 2.46 12.36
N LEU A 107 18.76 2.09 11.98
CA LEU A 107 17.55 2.86 12.23
C LEU A 107 17.00 2.67 13.66
N GLY A 108 17.40 1.59 14.35
CA GLY A 108 16.95 1.20 15.70
C GLY A 108 17.37 2.12 16.85
N SER A 109 17.65 3.38 16.58
CA SER A 109 17.85 4.43 17.59
C SER A 109 17.04 5.68 17.25
N GLY A 110 15.71 5.55 17.21
CA GLY A 110 14.83 6.71 17.31
C GLY A 110 13.50 6.60 16.60
N GLU A 111 12.60 5.73 17.04
CA GLU A 111 11.16 5.91 16.82
C GLU A 111 10.42 5.19 17.96
N ASP A 112 9.90 5.97 18.91
CA ASP A 112 8.99 5.50 19.94
C ASP A 112 7.70 5.05 19.24
N ASP A 113 7.44 3.74 19.21
CA ASP A 113 6.36 3.09 18.46
C ASP A 113 4.96 3.30 19.10
N SER A 114 4.85 4.28 20.00
CA SER A 114 3.62 4.61 20.72
C SER A 114 2.63 5.33 19.81
N GLU A 115 1.37 4.92 19.88
CA GLU A 115 0.23 5.60 19.26
C GLU A 115 0.05 6.98 19.92
N SER A 116 0.81 7.96 19.43
CA SER A 116 0.78 9.32 19.97
C SER A 116 -0.54 9.98 19.59
N ALA A 117 -1.24 10.56 20.56
CA ALA A 117 -2.48 11.29 20.34
C ALA A 117 -2.28 12.39 19.26
N PRO A 118 -3.33 12.72 18.47
CA PRO A 118 -3.23 13.76 17.44
C PRO A 118 -2.71 15.08 18.06
N GLY A 119 -1.70 15.67 17.43
CA GLY A 119 -1.02 16.86 17.91
C GLY A 119 -1.42 18.12 17.16
N THR A 120 -0.57 19.15 17.27
CA THR A 120 -0.80 20.46 16.64
C THR A 120 -0.89 20.37 15.11
N ALA A 121 -0.09 19.51 14.47
CA ALA A 121 -0.09 19.33 13.03
C ALA A 121 -1.42 18.72 12.53
N GLU A 122 -1.90 17.68 13.22
CA GLU A 122 -3.17 17.02 12.91
C GLU A 122 -4.35 17.98 13.10
N ARG A 123 -4.29 18.83 14.13
CA ARG A 123 -5.30 19.88 14.32
C ARG A 123 -5.32 20.88 13.17
N GLN A 124 -4.16 21.37 12.73
CA GLN A 124 -4.09 22.27 11.59
C GLN A 124 -4.61 21.60 10.30
N LEU A 125 -4.30 20.31 10.10
CA LEU A 125 -4.84 19.54 8.99
C LEU A 125 -6.37 19.44 9.06
N LEU A 126 -6.92 19.00 10.20
CA LEU A 126 -8.37 18.88 10.40
C LEU A 126 -9.08 20.22 10.22
N ALA A 127 -8.51 21.32 10.73
CA ALA A 127 -9.08 22.66 10.56
C ALA A 127 -9.14 23.08 9.08
N ARG A 128 -8.14 22.71 8.27
CA ARG A 128 -8.15 22.95 6.82
C ARG A 128 -9.23 22.14 6.10
N VAL A 129 -9.44 20.88 6.50
CA VAL A 129 -10.52 20.03 5.96
C VAL A 129 -11.89 20.60 6.36
N ALA A 130 -12.06 21.02 7.61
CA ALA A 130 -13.31 21.59 8.13
C ALA A 130 -13.71 22.91 7.44
N ALA A 131 -12.71 23.72 7.06
CA ALA A 131 -12.93 24.98 6.37
C ALA A 131 -13.24 24.83 4.86
N ALA A 132 -13.04 23.64 4.29
CA ALA A 132 -13.36 23.36 2.91
C ALA A 132 -14.89 23.26 2.69
N PRO A 133 -15.37 23.50 1.45
CA PRO A 133 -16.77 23.28 1.12
C PRO A 133 -17.21 21.86 1.51
N ASP A 134 -18.37 21.76 2.15
CA ASP A 134 -18.95 20.50 2.67
C ASP A 134 -18.06 19.74 3.68
N GLY A 135 -17.03 20.39 4.24
CA GLY A 135 -16.10 19.76 5.18
C GLY A 135 -15.28 18.63 4.55
N GLN A 136 -15.05 18.69 3.24
CA GLN A 136 -14.35 17.65 2.51
C GLN A 136 -13.26 18.20 1.59
N LEU A 137 -12.18 17.44 1.45
CA LEU A 137 -11.10 17.72 0.52
C LEU A 137 -10.76 16.47 -0.30
N HIS A 138 -10.24 16.68 -1.51
CA HIS A 138 -9.70 15.59 -2.30
C HIS A 138 -8.51 14.94 -1.58
N LYS A 139 -8.34 13.62 -1.69
CA LYS A 139 -7.32 12.85 -0.97
C LYS A 139 -5.91 13.38 -1.17
N LEU A 140 -5.58 13.82 -2.39
CA LEU A 140 -4.26 14.36 -2.71
C LEU A 140 -4.00 15.69 -1.99
N GLU A 141 -5.03 16.52 -1.85
CA GLU A 141 -4.94 17.81 -1.17
C GLU A 141 -4.75 17.62 0.34
N VAL A 142 -5.46 16.66 0.95
CA VAL A 142 -5.22 16.28 2.36
C VAL A 142 -3.79 15.81 2.58
N HIS A 143 -3.24 14.95 1.70
CA HIS A 143 -1.85 14.51 1.81
C HIS A 143 -0.85 15.64 1.55
N GLN A 144 -1.18 16.62 0.71
CA GLN A 144 -0.35 17.80 0.52
C GLN A 144 -0.33 18.67 1.77
N ILE A 145 -1.50 19.02 2.31
CA ILE A 145 -1.61 19.81 3.55
C ILE A 145 -0.91 19.11 4.70
N ALA A 146 -1.04 17.78 4.81
CA ALA A 146 -0.33 17.00 5.82
C ALA A 146 1.19 17.22 5.76
N ARG A 147 1.79 17.30 4.57
CA ARG A 147 3.21 17.62 4.41
C ARG A 147 3.52 19.08 4.79
N GLU A 148 2.64 20.02 4.40
CA GLU A 148 2.81 21.43 4.72
C GLU A 148 2.80 21.70 6.22
N VAL A 149 1.95 20.99 6.98
CA VAL A 149 1.83 21.13 8.44
C VAL A 149 2.77 20.21 9.21
N GLY A 150 3.56 19.38 8.52
CA GLY A 150 4.52 18.45 9.13
C GLY A 150 3.87 17.23 9.80
N SER A 151 2.65 16.86 9.42
CA SER A 151 2.00 15.64 9.90
C SER A 151 2.58 14.40 9.19
N THR A 152 2.85 13.35 9.95
CA THR A 152 3.41 12.11 9.39
C THR A 152 2.31 11.24 8.76
N PRO A 153 2.64 10.36 7.79
CA PRO A 153 1.66 9.42 7.24
C PRO A 153 0.99 8.54 8.32
N ARG A 154 1.72 8.18 9.38
CA ARG A 154 1.18 7.42 10.51
C ARG A 154 0.16 8.25 11.30
N ALA A 155 0.47 9.50 11.61
CA ALA A 155 -0.46 10.38 12.34
C ALA A 155 -1.73 10.65 11.54
N VAL A 156 -1.61 10.92 10.23
CA VAL A 156 -2.76 11.02 9.32
C VAL A 156 -3.57 9.72 9.29
N ALA A 157 -2.93 8.56 9.23
CA ALA A 157 -3.62 7.27 9.30
C ALA A 157 -4.36 7.07 10.63
N GLY A 158 -3.81 7.59 11.74
CA GLY A 158 -4.44 7.60 13.06
C GLY A 158 -5.81 8.30 13.06
N LEU A 159 -5.96 9.38 12.29
CA LEU A 159 -7.23 10.14 12.19
C LEU A 159 -8.42 9.30 11.68
N TYR A 160 -8.15 8.23 10.92
CA TYR A 160 -9.18 7.30 10.44
C TYR A 160 -9.44 6.13 11.40
N LYS A 161 -8.53 5.89 12.35
CA LYS A 161 -8.52 4.71 13.22
C LYS A 161 -8.96 5.00 14.64
N THR A 162 -8.92 6.26 15.08
CA THR A 162 -9.51 6.69 16.35
C THR A 162 -10.97 6.24 16.43
N ASP A 163 -11.45 5.94 17.64
CA ASP A 163 -12.86 5.65 17.89
C ASP A 163 -13.44 6.71 18.84
N PRO A 164 -14.33 7.60 18.35
CA PRO A 164 -14.81 7.72 16.97
C PRO A 164 -13.75 8.32 16.01
N PRO A 165 -13.80 8.00 14.69
CA PRO A 165 -12.82 8.48 13.72
C PRO A 165 -12.98 9.97 13.47
N LEU A 166 -11.87 10.69 13.31
CA LEU A 166 -11.86 12.14 13.06
C LEU A 166 -11.97 12.48 11.57
N LEU A 167 -11.51 11.59 10.70
CA LEU A 167 -11.68 11.64 9.25
C LEU A 167 -12.31 10.34 8.74
N ARG A 168 -13.11 10.46 7.68
CA ARG A 168 -13.62 9.32 6.91
C ARG A 168 -13.20 9.42 5.45
N ALA A 169 -12.91 8.27 4.84
CA ALA A 169 -12.71 8.18 3.40
C ALA A 169 -14.07 7.99 2.69
N ASP A 170 -14.37 8.87 1.74
CA ASP A 170 -15.51 8.75 0.83
C ASP A 170 -15.02 8.85 -0.62
N GLY A 171 -14.71 7.68 -1.20
CA GLY A 171 -14.02 7.59 -2.49
C GLY A 171 -12.71 8.40 -2.50
N ASP A 172 -12.65 9.37 -3.41
CA ASP A 172 -11.51 10.27 -3.55
C ASP A 172 -11.51 11.46 -2.59
N HIS A 173 -12.54 11.59 -1.77
CA HIS A 173 -12.67 12.66 -0.79
C HIS A 173 -12.35 12.15 0.62
N ARG A 174 -11.90 13.09 1.45
CA ARG A 174 -11.69 12.93 2.89
C ARG A 174 -12.59 13.92 3.57
N VAL A 175 -13.52 13.39 4.35
CA VAL A 175 -14.60 14.15 4.96
C VAL A 175 -14.33 14.20 6.46
N ILE A 176 -14.40 15.39 7.03
CA ILE A 176 -14.35 15.54 8.48
C ILE A 176 -15.62 14.96 9.10
N THR A 177 -15.48 14.22 10.19
CA THR A 177 -16.61 13.65 10.91
C THR A 177 -17.11 14.62 11.99
N ASP A 178 -18.30 14.37 12.54
CA ASP A 178 -18.80 15.11 13.70
C ASP A 178 -17.81 15.02 14.88
N ALA A 179 -17.22 13.85 15.10
CA ALA A 179 -16.16 13.66 16.10
C ALA A 179 -14.91 14.49 15.80
N GLY A 180 -14.51 14.60 14.53
CA GLY A 180 -13.42 15.47 14.09
C GLY A 180 -13.70 16.94 14.38
N LEU A 181 -14.95 17.38 14.13
CA LEU A 181 -15.39 18.75 14.43
C LEU A 181 -15.43 19.02 15.93
N THR A 182 -15.95 18.09 16.74
CA THR A 182 -15.93 18.22 18.21
C THR A 182 -14.51 18.28 18.73
N TRP A 183 -13.64 17.39 18.26
CA TRP A 183 -12.24 17.34 18.69
C TRP A 183 -11.50 18.65 18.40
N LEU A 184 -11.76 19.28 17.24
CA LEU A 184 -11.21 20.59 16.86
C LEU A 184 -11.62 21.75 17.79
N VAL A 185 -12.80 21.66 18.41
CA VAL A 185 -13.28 22.68 19.35
C VAL A 185 -12.66 22.50 20.73
N GLU A 186 -12.46 21.25 21.14
CA GLU A 186 -11.94 20.90 22.47
C GLU A 186 -10.42 21.03 22.58
N HIS A 187 -9.73 20.89 21.44
CA HIS A 187 -8.30 20.97 21.37
C HIS A 187 -7.96 22.33 20.81
#